data_AF-V2XAJ3-F1
#
_entry.id   AF-V2XAJ3-F1
#
_cell.length_a   1.000
_cell.length_b   1.000
_cell.length_c   1.000
_cell.angle_alpha   90.00
_cell.angle_beta   90.00
_cell.angle_gamma   90.00
#
_symmetry.space_group_name_H-M   'P 1'
#
loop_
_entity.id
_entity.type
_entity.pdbx_description
1 polymer ?
#
loop_
_entity_poly.entity_id
_entity_poly.type
_entity_poly.pdbx_seq_one_letter_code
_entity_poly.pdbx_strand_id
1 'polypeptide(L)'
;MSNNMESLKRQLGIKSGAVECLLKENAFCREEAQLLKLKLDKLIADGIPSDQWEVKDATRLYEESNQMIQDSSSRLGSVVGELRVVLIAAKKEPHLAEDAELLNAEGVLEEASL
;
A
#
# COMPACT_ATOMS: atom_id res chain seq x y z
N MET A 1 -18.53 -6.02 29.33
CA MET A 1 -17.17 -6.23 28.79
C MET A 1 -17.16 -6.86 27.39
N SER A 2 -18.20 -7.59 26.96
CA SER A 2 -18.31 -8.19 25.60
C SER A 2 -18.15 -7.21 24.42
N ASN A 3 -18.75 -6.01 24.50
CA ASN A 3 -18.75 -5.05 23.39
C ASN A 3 -17.36 -4.53 22.97
N ASN A 4 -16.37 -4.51 23.87
CA ASN A 4 -15.05 -3.98 23.54
C ASN A 4 -14.24 -4.99 22.72
N MET A 5 -14.33 -6.27 23.08
CA MET A 5 -13.62 -7.36 22.39
C MET A 5 -14.13 -7.55 20.96
N GLU A 6 -15.45 -7.61 20.77
CA GLU A 6 -16.04 -7.72 19.43
C GLU A 6 -15.71 -6.50 18.56
N SER A 7 -15.64 -5.31 19.16
CA SER A 7 -15.20 -4.09 18.48
C SER A 7 -13.74 -4.20 18.03
N LEU A 8 -12.84 -4.73 18.87
CA LEU A 8 -11.44 -4.96 18.49
C LEU A 8 -11.31 -5.95 17.35
N LYS A 9 -12.00 -7.10 17.40
CA LYS A 9 -12.00 -8.09 16.29
C LYS A 9 -12.46 -7.48 14.98
N ARG A 10 -13.58 -6.74 15.01
CA ARG A 10 -14.10 -6.05 13.83
C ARG A 10 -13.11 -5.02 13.29
N GLN A 11 -12.46 -4.26 14.17
CA GLN A 11 -11.46 -3.28 13.76
C GLN A 11 -10.21 -3.93 13.17
N LEU A 12 -9.74 -5.06 13.72
CA LEU A 12 -8.64 -5.84 13.15
C LEU A 12 -8.97 -6.24 11.71
N GLY A 13 -10.10 -6.91 11.47
CA GLY A 13 -10.48 -7.34 10.12
C GLY A 13 -10.62 -6.18 9.12
N ILE A 14 -11.28 -5.07 9.52
CA ILE A 14 -11.44 -3.90 8.64
C ILE A 14 -10.09 -3.28 8.29
N LYS A 15 -9.21 -3.10 9.29
CA LYS A 15 -7.93 -2.42 9.07
C LYS A 15 -6.93 -3.32 8.34
N SER A 16 -6.94 -4.63 8.59
CA SER A 16 -6.17 -5.60 7.79
C SER A 16 -6.56 -5.54 6.32
N GLY A 17 -7.86 -5.60 6.00
CA GLY A 17 -8.33 -5.48 4.62
C GLY A 17 -7.97 -4.14 3.96
N ALA A 18 -7.95 -3.04 4.72
CA ALA A 18 -7.49 -1.75 4.21
C ALA A 18 -6.00 -1.75 3.85
N VAL A 19 -5.15 -2.36 4.69
CA VAL A 19 -3.72 -2.52 4.43
C VAL A 19 -3.49 -3.40 3.20
N GLU A 20 -4.14 -4.56 3.11
CA GLU A 20 -4.02 -5.46 1.95
C GLU A 20 -4.42 -4.80 0.63
N CYS A 21 -5.49 -4.00 0.64
CA CYS A 21 -5.94 -3.26 -0.55
C CYS A 21 -4.88 -2.23 -0.98
N LEU A 22 -4.36 -1.46 -0.02
CA LEU A 22 -3.34 -0.44 -0.30
C LEU A 22 -1.98 -1.01 -0.67
N LEU A 23 -1.63 -2.22 -0.19
CA LEU A 23 -0.45 -2.94 -0.65
C LEU A 23 -0.57 -3.26 -2.16
N LYS A 24 -1.71 -3.80 -2.57
CA LYS A 24 -1.97 -4.12 -3.99
C LYS A 24 -2.01 -2.86 -4.86
N GLU A 25 -2.66 -1.79 -4.38
CA GLU A 25 -2.68 -0.49 -5.06
C GLU A 25 -1.27 0.07 -5.24
N ASN A 26 -0.46 0.09 -4.18
CA ASN A 26 0.92 0.59 -4.25
C ASN A 26 1.80 -0.26 -5.17
N ALA A 27 1.65 -1.59 -5.13
CA ALA A 27 2.35 -2.50 -6.02
C ALA A 27 1.99 -2.23 -7.49
N PHE A 28 0.69 -2.07 -7.79
CA PHE A 28 0.21 -1.76 -9.12
C PHE A 28 0.77 -0.42 -9.65
N CYS A 29 0.75 0.64 -8.82
CA CYS A 29 1.34 1.92 -9.21
C CYS A 29 2.84 1.82 -9.50
N ARG A 30 3.58 0.99 -8.74
CA ARG A 30 5.01 0.74 -8.98
C ARG A 30 5.26 0.04 -10.30
N GLU A 31 4.48 -0.99 -10.61
CA GLU A 31 4.55 -1.70 -11.89
C GLU A 31 4.25 -0.76 -13.07
N GLU A 32 3.21 0.07 -12.95
CA GLU A 32 2.85 1.05 -13.98
C GLU A 32 3.99 2.06 -14.23
N ALA A 33 4.57 2.64 -13.17
CA ALA A 33 5.68 3.58 -13.30
C ALA A 33 6.91 2.92 -13.94
N GLN A 34 7.18 1.64 -13.64
CA GLN A 34 8.26 0.88 -14.29
C GLN A 34 8.01 0.72 -15.79
N LEU A 35 6.80 0.35 -16.20
CA LEU A 35 6.45 0.22 -17.62
C LEU A 35 6.55 1.57 -18.36
N LEU A 36 6.09 2.65 -17.74
CA LEU A 36 6.20 4.00 -18.29
C LEU A 36 7.66 4.44 -18.40
N LYS A 37 8.50 4.11 -17.41
CA LYS A 37 9.93 4.38 -17.46
C LYS A 37 10.61 3.65 -18.61
N LEU A 38 10.31 2.36 -18.78
CA LEU A 38 10.83 1.56 -19.91
C LEU A 38 10.42 2.14 -21.26
N LYS A 39 9.17 2.60 -21.38
CA LYS A 39 8.70 3.26 -22.60
C LYS A 39 9.46 4.57 -22.87
N LEU A 40 9.62 5.41 -21.84
CA LEU A 40 10.36 6.67 -21.95
C LEU A 40 11.83 6.42 -22.34
N ASP A 41 12.48 5.46 -21.69
CA ASP A 41 13.87 5.10 -21.97
C ASP A 41 14.05 4.59 -23.39
N LYS A 42 13.08 3.83 -23.90
CA LYS A 42 13.07 3.40 -25.29
C LYS A 42 12.96 4.58 -26.26
N LEU A 43 12.07 5.55 -26.01
CA LEU A 43 11.95 6.74 -26.88
C LEU A 43 13.26 7.53 -26.94
N ILE A 44 13.95 7.67 -25.81
CA ILE A 44 15.25 8.33 -25.73
C ILE A 44 16.32 7.51 -26.47
N ALA A 45 16.34 6.18 -26.29
CA ALA A 45 17.28 5.28 -26.96
C ALA A 45 17.09 5.23 -28.48
N ASP A 46 15.84 5.35 -28.95
CA ASP A 46 15.49 5.47 -30.37
C ASP A 46 15.91 6.84 -30.96
N GLY A 47 16.49 7.73 -30.15
CA GLY A 47 17.04 9.02 -30.58
C GLY A 47 15.99 10.11 -30.74
N ILE A 48 14.79 9.93 -30.18
CA ILE A 48 13.72 10.94 -30.25
C ILE A 48 14.13 12.12 -29.36
N PRO A 49 14.20 13.35 -29.90
CA PRO A 49 14.56 14.53 -29.13
C PRO A 49 13.60 14.78 -27.95
N SER A 50 14.14 15.24 -26.83
CA SER A 50 13.35 15.47 -25.61
C SER A 50 12.28 16.55 -25.73
N ASP A 51 12.39 17.44 -26.71
CA ASP A 51 11.42 18.49 -26.98
C ASP A 51 10.23 18.02 -27.83
N GLN A 52 10.31 16.81 -28.39
CA GLN A 52 9.20 16.20 -29.11
C GLN A 52 8.06 15.81 -28.18
N TRP A 53 6.86 15.81 -28.76
CA TRP A 53 5.63 15.55 -28.03
C TRP A 53 5.64 14.18 -27.34
N GLU A 54 6.15 13.14 -28.01
CA GLU A 54 6.18 11.76 -27.52
C GLU A 54 7.00 11.64 -26.24
N VAL A 55 8.17 12.28 -26.18
CA VAL A 55 9.05 12.24 -25.00
C VAL A 55 8.47 13.08 -23.87
N LYS A 56 7.88 14.24 -24.18
CA LYS A 56 7.21 15.10 -23.19
C LYS A 56 6.00 14.40 -22.55
N ASP A 57 5.16 13.76 -23.35
CA ASP A 57 3.97 13.06 -22.87
C ASP A 57 4.36 11.83 -22.03
N ALA A 58 5.32 11.03 -22.50
CA ALA A 58 5.83 9.89 -21.74
C ALA A 58 6.48 10.32 -20.41
N THR A 59 7.20 11.45 -20.40
CA THR A 59 7.76 12.04 -19.16
C THR A 59 6.66 12.45 -18.20
N ARG A 60 5.65 13.20 -18.68
CA ARG A 60 4.52 13.64 -17.86
C ARG A 60 3.78 12.45 -17.24
N LEU A 61 3.47 11.42 -18.02
CA LEU A 61 2.81 10.21 -17.52
C LEU A 61 3.65 9.48 -16.46
N TYR A 62 4.95 9.37 -16.69
CA TYR A 62 5.87 8.77 -15.72
C TYR A 62 5.90 9.57 -14.40
N GLU A 63 5.92 10.89 -14.47
CA GLU A 63 5.87 11.77 -13.30
C GLU A 63 4.53 11.66 -12.54
N GLU A 64 3.40 11.64 -13.25
CA GLU A 64 2.06 11.43 -12.68
C GLU A 64 1.96 10.07 -11.97
N SER A 65 2.48 9.00 -12.58
CA SER A 65 2.51 7.67 -11.97
C SER A 65 3.39 7.63 -10.71
N ASN A 66 4.53 8.34 -10.70
CA ASN A 66 5.36 8.48 -9.50
C ASN A 66 4.63 9.24 -8.37
N GLN A 67 3.83 10.24 -8.70
CA GLN A 67 2.99 10.93 -7.70
C GLN A 67 1.97 9.97 -7.09
N MET A 68 1.38 9.06 -7.88
CA MET A 68 0.48 8.03 -7.37
C MET A 68 1.19 7.03 -6.44
N ILE A 69 2.45 6.67 -6.71
CA ILE A 69 3.25 5.84 -5.79
C ILE A 69 3.42 6.55 -4.44
N GLN A 70 3.71 7.85 -4.45
CA GLN A 70 3.86 8.63 -3.23
C GLN A 70 2.56 8.71 -2.42
N ASP A 71 1.43 8.99 -3.09
CA ASP A 71 0.11 9.04 -2.44
C ASP A 71 -0.28 7.68 -1.83
N SER A 72 -0.24 6.62 -2.64
CA SER A 72 -0.59 5.27 -2.19
C SER A 72 0.33 4.78 -1.07
N SER A 73 1.63 5.10 -1.13
CA SER A 73 2.59 4.76 -0.07
C SER A 73 2.31 5.52 1.23
N SER A 74 1.95 6.80 1.15
CA SER A 74 1.58 7.61 2.31
C SER A 74 0.31 7.07 2.98
N ARG A 75 -0.72 6.77 2.18
CA ARG A 75 -1.98 6.17 2.64
C ARG A 75 -1.74 4.79 3.27
N LEU A 76 -0.92 3.95 2.65
CA LEU A 76 -0.50 2.66 3.19
C LEU A 76 0.16 2.82 4.56
N GLY A 77 1.13 3.73 4.68
CA GLY A 77 1.80 4.00 5.96
C GLY A 77 0.83 4.43 7.06
N SER A 78 -0.15 5.26 6.74
CA SER A 78 -1.20 5.67 7.68
C SER A 78 -2.02 4.48 8.18
N VAL A 79 -2.56 3.65 7.28
CA VAL A 79 -3.40 2.51 7.67
C VAL A 79 -2.62 1.41 8.40
N VAL A 80 -1.34 1.22 8.07
CA VAL A 80 -0.42 0.34 8.81
C VAL A 80 -0.25 0.84 10.24
N GLY A 81 -0.08 2.15 10.43
CA GLY A 81 -0.04 2.77 11.75
C GLY A 81 -1.31 2.52 12.55
N GLU A 82 -2.48 2.70 11.93
CA GLU A 82 -3.76 2.44 12.57
C GLU A 82 -3.96 0.96 12.94
N LEU A 83 -3.59 0.03 12.06
CA LEU A 83 -3.67 -1.40 12.33
C LEU A 83 -2.77 -1.80 13.50
N ARG A 84 -1.54 -1.26 13.55
CA ARG A 84 -0.61 -1.48 14.68
C ARG A 84 -1.21 -1.04 16.01
N VAL A 85 -1.89 0.10 16.05
CA VAL A 85 -2.56 0.58 17.28
C VAL A 85 -3.63 -0.40 17.76
N VAL A 86 -4.48 -0.88 16.84
CA VAL A 86 -5.53 -1.85 17.19
C VAL A 86 -4.94 -3.19 17.60
N LEU A 87 -3.90 -3.67 16.91
CA LEU A 87 -3.20 -4.90 17.26
C LEU A 87 -2.60 -4.85 18.66
N ILE A 88 -1.93 -3.75 19.03
CA ILE A 88 -1.35 -3.56 20.37
C ILE A 88 -2.45 -3.57 21.44
N ALA A 89 -3.62 -2.99 21.17
CA ALA A 89 -4.75 -3.04 22.08
C ALA A 89 -5.30 -4.46 22.23
N ALA A 90 -5.48 -5.18 21.11
CA ALA A 90 -5.98 -6.55 21.09
C ALA A 90 -5.03 -7.54 21.80
N LYS A 91 -3.70 -7.38 21.66
CA LYS A 91 -2.69 -8.20 22.36
C LYS A 91 -2.75 -8.12 23.89
N LYS A 92 -3.36 -7.07 24.44
CA LYS A 92 -3.54 -6.93 25.90
C LYS A 92 -4.71 -7.75 26.42
N GLU A 93 -5.56 -8.28 25.54
CA GLU A 93 -6.73 -9.08 25.87
C GLU A 93 -6.37 -10.57 25.76
N PRO A 94 -6.22 -11.31 26.88
CA PRO A 94 -5.76 -12.71 26.84
C PRO A 94 -6.67 -13.64 26.01
N HIS A 95 -7.96 -13.31 25.94
CA HIS A 95 -8.94 -14.07 25.17
C HIS A 95 -8.79 -13.94 23.64
N LEU A 96 -7.98 -13.00 23.17
CA LEU A 96 -7.69 -12.79 21.75
C LEU A 96 -6.36 -13.42 21.32
N ALA A 97 -5.60 -14.04 22.23
CA ALA A 97 -4.24 -14.51 21.96
C ALA A 97 -4.14 -15.48 20.77
N GLU A 98 -5.17 -16.29 20.55
CA GLU A 98 -5.26 -17.25 19.43
C GLU A 98 -6.39 -16.88 18.45
N ASP A 99 -6.89 -15.65 18.49
CA ASP A 99 -7.97 -15.22 17.62
C ASP A 99 -7.49 -15.06 16.17
N ALA A 100 -8.29 -15.57 15.23
CA ALA A 100 -7.94 -15.55 13.82
C ALA A 100 -7.74 -14.13 13.26
N GLU A 101 -8.51 -13.14 13.72
CA GLU A 101 -8.36 -11.75 13.27
C GLU A 101 -7.06 -11.12 13.79
N LEU A 102 -6.63 -11.51 15.01
CA LEU A 102 -5.35 -11.06 15.57
C LEU A 102 -4.18 -11.63 14.77
N LEU A 103 -4.16 -12.95 14.55
CA LEU A 103 -3.10 -13.63 13.79
C LEU A 103 -3.03 -13.13 12.34
N ASN A 104 -4.18 -12.90 11.70
CA ASN A 104 -4.24 -12.33 10.36
C ASN A 104 -3.64 -10.91 10.33
N ALA A 105 -4.02 -10.06 11.28
CA ALA A 105 -3.48 -8.70 11.39
C ALA A 105 -1.95 -8.67 11.60
N GLU A 106 -1.39 -9.66 12.32
CA GLU A 106 0.06 -9.81 12.44
C GLU A 106 0.71 -10.15 11.09
N GLY A 107 0.16 -11.12 10.36
CA GLY A 107 0.67 -11.50 9.05
C GLY A 107 0.61 -10.35 8.03
N VAL A 108 -0.50 -9.61 8.00
CA VAL A 108 -0.67 -8.45 7.12
C VAL A 108 0.34 -7.34 7.45
N LEU A 109 0.66 -7.12 8.72
CA LEU A 109 1.69 -6.15 9.10
C LEU A 109 3.11 -6.60 8.78
N GLU A 110 3.38 -7.91 8.82
CA GLU A 110 4.65 -8.48 8.38
C GLU A 110 4.83 -8.29 6.86
N GLU A 111 3.81 -8.62 6.07
CA GLU A 111 3.80 -8.38 4.61
C GLU A 111 3.99 -6.90 4.28
N ALA A 112 3.34 -5.99 5.00
CA ALA A 112 3.47 -4.56 4.79
C ALA A 112 4.83 -3.95 5.23
N SER A 113 5.69 -4.75 5.88
CA SER A 113 7.01 -4.31 6.34
C SER A 113 8.15 -4.78 5.43
N LEU A 114 7.85 -5.56 4.37
CA LEU A 114 8.78 -6.00 3.31
C LEU A 114 8.91 -4.95 2.20
#